data_AF-A0A2A3XNQ4-F1
#
_entry.id   AF-A0A2A3XNQ4-F1
#
_cell.length_a   1.000
_cell.length_b   1.000
_cell.length_c   1.000
_cell.angle_alpha   90.00
_cell.angle_beta   90.00
_cell.angle_gamma   90.00
#
_symmetry.space_group_name_H-M   'P 1'
#
loop_
_entity.id
_entity.type
_entity.pdbx_description
1 polymer ?
#
loop_
_entity_poly.entity_id
_entity_poly.type
_entity_poly.pdbx_seq_one_letter_code
_entity_poly.pdbx_strand_id
1 'polypeptide(L)'
;MTTAIGRTGIISLDLPPEWLTGPERPEYELLAYLPSPKESFAPTIVVTANPFDGSIADFMRRVVDGVMEGTAAPQFIDIRGWTRAPGLAAGIELTPAEALAGRAVAYTQLSPSRGLSLLSTEFLFIEAGLAIQVTASTAVNHWQSAGPLLSEIVATVRLNRQPTENEATARPASLPPGAVDPVASAVFGHDVEKIAGLAGAQPFEFDGVWVHGRTIDTLTSLSDGLRLGALNKAEHSEQLDELDALELVKGTRLTDVGEMIGAHLTDPQSSYRITGFDTGGECWFQAWTYGPTALLLVEPGYHRNLGEEPVPRPSPEHFNLQLVPLTMLSTLMARWVGLQPAWNLQLEPAPLPVDDLARGWRGDRRPPEGSNEAMRSLWDEPWFSWTLTSAGADSEPEDIAYFNGGTVGHQRLFHQGNAAIFTPAPSTSVFLQIEDRIQATIFGHDPLML
;
A
#
# COMPACT_ATOMS: atom_id res chain seq x y z
N MET A 1 4.36 30.98 8.45
CA MET A 1 5.43 29.99 8.28
C MET A 1 6.73 30.57 8.82
N THR A 2 7.57 29.73 9.41
CA THR A 2 8.89 30.03 9.95
C THR A 2 9.91 29.25 9.15
N THR A 3 10.95 29.89 8.63
CA THR A 3 12.01 29.21 7.88
C THR A 3 12.97 28.53 8.86
N ALA A 4 13.05 27.20 8.80
CA ALA A 4 14.04 26.41 9.50
C ALA A 4 15.27 26.20 8.60
N ILE A 5 16.45 26.40 9.17
CA ILE A 5 17.73 26.28 8.46
C ILE A 5 18.42 25.01 8.95
N GLY A 6 18.89 24.18 8.01
CA GLY A 6 19.60 22.96 8.32
C GLY A 6 20.96 23.21 8.96
N ARG A 7 21.52 22.19 9.60
CA ARG A 7 22.76 22.22 10.38
C ARG A 7 23.94 22.87 9.65
N THR A 8 24.11 22.58 8.35
CA THR A 8 25.21 23.15 7.56
C THR A 8 24.86 24.50 6.92
N GLY A 9 23.62 24.95 7.04
CA GLY A 9 23.08 26.11 6.37
C GLY A 9 22.77 25.90 4.89
N ILE A 10 23.10 24.73 4.32
CA ILE A 10 22.95 24.45 2.88
C ILE A 10 21.48 24.29 2.49
N ILE A 11 20.64 23.75 3.38
CA ILE A 11 19.21 23.56 3.15
C ILE A 11 18.39 24.47 4.08
N SER A 12 17.26 24.96 3.58
CA SER A 12 16.18 25.50 4.41
C SER A 12 14.81 24.95 4.02
N LEU A 13 13.88 24.97 4.96
CA LEU A 13 12.52 24.47 4.83
C LEU A 13 11.55 25.42 5.56
N ASP A 14 10.40 25.74 4.97
CA ASP A 14 9.39 26.59 5.60
C ASP A 14 8.40 25.72 6.41
N LEU A 15 8.29 26.00 7.71
CA LEU A 15 7.47 25.23 8.65
C LEU A 15 6.25 26.04 9.14
N PRO A 16 5.10 25.42 9.39
CA PRO A 16 4.02 26.05 10.13
C PRO A 16 4.45 26.39 11.58
N PRO A 17 3.86 27.41 12.22
CA PRO A 17 4.28 27.86 13.56
C PRO A 17 4.24 26.80 14.67
N GLU A 18 3.37 25.80 14.54
CA GLU A 18 3.17 24.71 15.48
C GLU A 18 4.22 23.59 15.37
N TRP A 19 5.02 23.58 14.30
CA TRP A 19 6.10 22.63 14.11
C TRP A 19 7.36 23.05 14.88
N LEU A 20 8.03 22.07 15.47
CA LEU A 20 9.30 22.27 16.18
C LEU A 20 10.45 21.67 15.38
N THR A 21 11.63 22.28 15.50
CA THR A 21 12.88 21.67 15.03
C THR A 21 13.44 20.74 16.09
N GLY A 22 13.89 19.56 15.65
CA GLY A 22 14.55 18.59 16.51
C GLY A 22 15.99 18.97 16.85
N PRO A 23 16.65 18.20 17.73
CA PRO A 23 18.06 18.41 18.05
C PRO A 23 18.93 18.25 16.79
N GLU A 24 19.98 19.05 16.67
CA GLU A 24 20.97 18.88 15.61
C GLU A 24 21.71 17.55 15.77
N ARG A 25 21.90 16.84 14.67
CA ARG A 25 22.70 15.61 14.61
C ARG A 25 23.48 15.52 13.29
N PRO A 26 24.60 14.78 13.24
CA PRO A 26 25.41 14.71 12.02
C PRO A 26 24.75 13.91 10.89
N GLU A 27 23.79 13.04 11.18
CA GLU A 27 23.17 12.15 10.19
C GLU A 27 22.14 12.85 9.28
N TYR A 28 21.67 14.05 9.66
CA TYR A 28 20.69 14.81 8.89
C TYR A 28 21.01 16.31 8.85
N GLU A 29 20.51 16.98 7.82
CA GLU A 29 20.54 18.44 7.75
C GLU A 29 19.48 19.06 8.64
N LEU A 30 18.27 18.49 8.65
CA LEU A 30 17.14 19.06 9.38
C LEU A 30 16.20 17.95 9.85
N LEU A 31 15.72 18.10 11.08
CA LEU A 31 14.62 17.31 11.65
C LEU A 31 13.56 18.30 12.11
N ALA A 32 12.31 18.10 11.69
CA ALA A 32 11.16 18.85 12.15
C ALA A 32 10.01 17.91 12.49
N TYR A 33 9.21 18.24 13.49
CA TYR A 33 8.07 17.43 13.89
C TYR A 33 6.91 18.28 14.43
N LEU A 34 5.69 17.78 14.24
CA LEU A 34 4.50 18.30 14.89
C LEU A 34 4.34 17.60 16.25
N PRO A 35 4.39 18.32 17.38
CA PRO A 35 4.19 17.72 18.70
C PRO A 35 2.85 16.99 18.78
N SER A 36 2.87 15.74 19.25
CA SER A 36 1.69 14.88 19.32
C SER A 36 1.55 14.24 20.72
N PRO A 37 0.33 13.84 21.15
CA PRO A 37 0.14 13.12 22.40
C PRO A 37 1.02 11.87 22.49
N LYS A 38 1.41 11.46 23.71
CA LYS A 38 2.35 10.36 23.95
C LYS A 38 1.98 9.05 23.26
N GLU A 39 0.70 8.80 23.02
CA GLU A 39 0.16 7.56 22.46
C GLU A 39 0.15 7.54 20.92
N SER A 40 0.48 8.66 20.26
CA SER A 40 0.48 8.78 18.80
C SER A 40 1.87 9.02 18.24
N PHE A 41 2.11 8.59 17.00
CA PHE A 41 3.32 8.96 16.29
C PHE A 41 3.23 10.44 15.86
N ALA A 42 4.26 11.22 16.18
CA ALA A 42 4.35 12.62 15.78
C ALA A 42 4.70 12.71 14.29
N PRO A 43 3.89 13.40 13.45
CA PRO A 43 4.28 13.69 12.08
C PRO A 43 5.67 14.33 12.04
N THR A 44 6.55 13.78 11.21
CA THR A 44 7.98 14.11 11.22
C THR A 44 8.49 14.29 9.81
N ILE A 45 9.40 15.25 9.62
CA ILE A 45 10.16 15.48 8.40
C ILE A 45 11.65 15.41 8.74
N VAL A 46 12.39 14.58 8.00
CA VAL A 46 13.85 14.50 8.05
C VAL A 46 14.40 14.90 6.69
N VAL A 47 15.40 15.77 6.65
CA VAL A 47 16.08 16.17 5.42
C VAL A 47 17.53 15.77 5.49
N THR A 48 18.03 15.11 4.44
CA THR A 48 19.44 14.82 4.23
C THR A 48 19.92 15.41 2.91
N ALA A 49 21.18 15.82 2.85
CA ALA A 49 21.83 16.32 1.65
C ALA A 49 23.24 15.75 1.58
N ASN A 50 23.56 15.03 0.51
CA ASN A 50 24.87 14.41 0.35
C ASN A 50 25.42 14.69 -1.06
N PRO A 51 26.74 14.93 -1.21
CA PRO A 51 27.37 14.96 -2.52
C PRO A 51 27.05 13.70 -3.32
N PHE A 52 26.66 13.87 -4.58
CA PHE A 52 26.22 12.77 -5.42
C PHE A 52 26.52 13.03 -6.90
N ASP A 53 27.09 12.03 -7.56
CA ASP A 53 27.54 12.08 -8.96
C ASP A 53 26.78 11.09 -9.87
N GLY A 54 25.65 10.55 -9.40
CA GLY A 54 24.80 9.60 -10.13
C GLY A 54 23.51 10.20 -10.68
N SER A 55 22.66 9.34 -11.26
CA SER A 55 21.32 9.71 -11.75
C SER A 55 20.25 9.68 -10.65
N ILE A 56 19.09 10.29 -10.89
CA ILE A 56 17.93 10.19 -9.98
C ILE A 56 17.50 8.74 -9.77
N ALA A 57 17.64 7.91 -10.80
CA ALA A 57 17.31 6.49 -10.70
C ALA A 57 18.32 5.71 -9.85
N ASP A 58 19.62 6.01 -9.94
CA ASP A 58 20.63 5.45 -9.04
C ASP A 58 20.36 5.84 -7.59
N PHE A 59 19.96 7.09 -7.36
CA PHE A 59 19.61 7.58 -6.04
C PHE A 59 18.37 6.87 -5.49
N MET A 60 17.30 6.78 -6.28
CA MET A 60 16.07 6.07 -5.90
C MET A 60 16.36 4.62 -5.53
N ARG A 61 17.13 3.89 -6.36
CA ARG A 61 17.51 2.51 -6.07
C ARG A 61 18.25 2.37 -4.75
N ARG A 62 19.22 3.26 -4.46
CA ARG A 62 19.94 3.25 -3.18
C ARG A 62 19.01 3.52 -1.99
N VAL A 63 18.00 4.38 -2.15
CA VAL A 63 16.99 4.64 -1.12
C VAL A 63 16.11 3.43 -0.91
N VAL A 64 15.62 2.79 -1.98
CA VAL A 64 14.82 1.56 -1.89
C VAL A 64 15.62 0.42 -1.22
N ASP A 65 16.86 0.19 -1.65
CA ASP A 65 17.76 -0.80 -1.04
C ASP A 65 17.97 -0.48 0.45
N GLY A 66 18.23 0.79 0.79
CA GLY A 66 18.41 1.23 2.18
C GLY A 66 17.15 1.10 3.05
N VAL A 67 15.97 1.34 2.49
CA VAL A 67 14.69 1.12 3.18
C VAL A 67 14.48 -0.37 3.43
N MET A 68 14.73 -1.24 2.45
CA MET A 68 14.61 -2.69 2.61
C MET A 68 15.55 -3.25 3.67
N GLU A 69 16.79 -2.75 3.75
CA GLU A 69 17.78 -3.22 4.72
C GLU A 69 17.60 -2.62 6.13
N GLY A 70 17.16 -1.36 6.19
CA GLY A 70 17.17 -0.56 7.43
C GLY A 70 15.83 -0.42 8.15
N THR A 71 14.73 -0.79 7.50
CA THR A 71 13.36 -0.61 8.03
C THR A 71 12.75 -1.92 8.48
N ALA A 72 11.97 -1.90 9.56
CA ALA A 72 11.23 -3.07 10.02
C ALA A 72 9.95 -3.28 9.19
N ALA A 73 9.89 -4.42 8.49
CA ALA A 73 8.75 -4.85 7.67
C ALA A 73 8.25 -3.79 6.67
N PRO A 74 9.12 -3.21 5.82
CA PRO A 74 8.70 -2.22 4.84
C PRO A 74 7.77 -2.85 3.81
N GLN A 75 6.77 -2.09 3.38
CA GLN A 75 6.00 -2.40 2.17
C GLN A 75 5.92 -1.16 1.31
N PHE A 76 6.51 -1.21 0.13
CA PHE A 76 6.38 -0.15 -0.85
C PHE A 76 4.96 -0.12 -1.41
N ILE A 77 4.35 1.05 -1.32
CA ILE A 77 3.01 1.31 -1.81
C ILE A 77 3.10 1.91 -3.21
N ASP A 78 3.95 2.92 -3.41
CA ASP A 78 3.99 3.68 -4.66
C ASP A 78 5.39 4.25 -4.94
N ILE A 79 5.74 4.35 -6.22
CA ILE A 79 6.92 5.06 -6.71
C ILE A 79 6.47 5.86 -7.92
N ARG A 80 6.63 7.18 -7.86
CA ARG A 80 6.16 8.08 -8.90
C ARG A 80 7.12 9.24 -9.14
N GLY A 81 6.96 9.88 -10.30
CA GLY A 81 7.58 11.17 -10.58
C GLY A 81 7.14 12.22 -9.56
N TRP A 82 8.07 13.09 -9.16
CA TRP A 82 7.79 14.17 -8.25
C TRP A 82 8.60 15.42 -8.60
N THR A 83 7.98 16.58 -8.43
CA THR A 83 8.60 17.88 -8.69
C THR A 83 8.33 18.86 -7.57
N ARG A 84 9.35 19.64 -7.20
CA ARG A 84 9.26 20.82 -6.33
C ARG A 84 8.64 21.97 -7.11
N ALA A 85 7.35 21.93 -7.38
CA ALA A 85 6.67 23.05 -8.03
C ALA A 85 5.63 23.66 -7.08
N PRO A 86 5.95 24.78 -6.41
CA PRO A 86 4.96 25.64 -5.76
C PRO A 86 3.92 26.23 -6.74
N GLY A 87 4.11 26.01 -8.05
CA GLY A 87 3.37 26.63 -9.16
C GLY A 87 2.43 25.70 -9.94
N LEU A 88 2.11 24.49 -9.47
CA LEU A 88 1.01 23.69 -10.04
C LEU A 88 -0.35 24.42 -9.97
N ALA A 89 -0.45 25.49 -9.17
CA ALA A 89 -1.55 26.44 -9.19
C ALA A 89 -1.64 27.30 -10.48
N ALA A 90 -0.66 27.22 -11.40
CA ALA A 90 -0.59 28.07 -12.60
C ALA A 90 -0.90 27.35 -13.93
N GLY A 91 -1.30 26.08 -13.92
CA GLY A 91 -1.71 25.36 -15.14
C GLY A 91 -0.58 25.13 -16.16
N ILE A 92 0.68 25.08 -15.69
CA ILE A 92 1.83 24.76 -16.54
C ILE A 92 1.93 23.23 -16.68
N GLU A 93 1.79 22.72 -17.90
CA GLU A 93 2.11 21.33 -18.21
C GLU A 93 3.63 21.14 -18.17
N LEU A 94 4.08 20.21 -17.33
CA LEU A 94 5.47 19.79 -17.29
C LEU A 94 5.76 18.86 -18.47
N THR A 95 6.94 18.95 -19.04
CA THR A 95 7.41 17.89 -19.95
C THR A 95 7.58 16.59 -19.17
N PRO A 96 7.49 15.41 -19.81
CA PRO A 96 7.70 14.13 -19.14
C PRO A 96 9.03 14.06 -18.37
N ALA A 97 10.09 14.62 -18.96
CA ALA A 97 11.41 14.68 -18.32
C ALA A 97 11.42 15.54 -17.05
N GLU A 98 10.70 16.66 -17.02
CA GLU A 98 10.57 17.51 -15.84
C GLU A 98 9.72 16.84 -14.75
N ALA A 99 8.61 16.20 -15.13
CA ALA A 99 7.78 15.42 -14.21
C ALA A 99 8.55 14.26 -13.55
N LEU A 100 9.58 13.76 -14.24
CA LEU A 100 10.47 12.70 -13.80
C LEU A 100 11.85 13.23 -13.35
N ALA A 101 11.97 14.52 -12.99
CA ALA A 101 13.21 15.07 -12.45
C ALA A 101 13.48 14.64 -10.98
N GLY A 102 12.44 14.25 -10.25
CA GLY A 102 12.52 13.71 -8.90
C GLY A 102 11.63 12.49 -8.71
N ARG A 103 11.68 11.88 -7.52
CA ARG A 103 10.85 10.73 -7.14
C ARG A 103 10.16 10.95 -5.81
N ALA A 104 8.95 10.40 -5.69
CA ALA A 104 8.31 10.16 -4.40
C ALA A 104 8.18 8.64 -4.24
N VAL A 105 8.76 8.10 -3.16
CA VAL A 105 8.70 6.67 -2.79
C VAL A 105 7.88 6.56 -1.52
N ALA A 106 6.67 6.03 -1.61
CA ALA A 106 5.77 5.84 -0.48
C ALA A 106 5.80 4.38 -0.01
N TYR A 107 5.92 4.17 1.29
CA TYR A 107 5.92 2.84 1.90
C TYR A 107 5.36 2.86 3.32
N THR A 108 4.81 1.73 3.75
CA THR A 108 4.48 1.52 5.16
C THR A 108 5.62 0.82 5.88
N GLN A 109 5.70 1.01 7.20
CA GLN A 109 6.69 0.38 8.07
C GLN A 109 6.19 0.26 9.50
N LEU A 110 6.79 -0.64 10.29
CA LEU A 110 6.54 -0.69 11.72
C LEU A 110 7.51 0.23 12.48
N SER A 111 6.97 1.09 13.33
CA SER A 111 7.77 1.91 14.25
C SER A 111 8.57 1.00 15.19
N PRO A 112 9.91 1.03 15.17
CA PRO A 112 10.72 0.10 15.98
C PRO A 112 10.49 0.24 17.49
N SER A 113 10.07 1.42 17.94
CA SER A 113 9.90 1.74 19.36
C SER A 113 8.49 1.49 19.90
N ARG A 114 7.49 1.40 19.02
CA ARG A 114 6.07 1.38 19.42
C ARG A 114 5.22 0.33 18.69
N GLY A 115 5.74 -0.33 17.67
CA GLY A 115 4.98 -1.28 16.85
C GLY A 115 3.84 -0.66 16.05
N LEU A 116 3.76 0.67 15.97
CA LEU A 116 2.74 1.38 15.19
C LEU A 116 3.06 1.31 13.71
N SER A 117 2.04 1.08 12.88
CA SER A 117 2.19 1.22 11.42
C SER A 117 2.30 2.69 11.04
N LEU A 118 3.36 3.02 10.30
CA LEU A 118 3.65 4.36 9.79
C LEU A 118 3.53 4.35 8.27
N LEU A 119 3.07 5.46 7.70
CA LEU A 119 3.21 5.76 6.28
C LEU A 119 4.33 6.80 6.12
N SER A 120 5.33 6.44 5.33
CA SER A 120 6.50 7.26 5.03
C SER A 120 6.59 7.52 3.54
N THR A 121 6.93 8.75 3.18
CA THR A 121 7.20 9.14 1.79
C THR A 121 8.57 9.80 1.72
N GLU A 122 9.42 9.25 0.87
CA GLU A 122 10.75 9.78 0.55
C GLU A 122 10.66 10.60 -0.73
N PHE A 123 10.88 11.91 -0.61
CA PHE A 123 10.96 12.82 -1.75
C PHE A 123 12.42 13.02 -2.14
N LEU A 124 12.77 12.59 -3.35
CA LEU A 124 14.13 12.47 -3.84
C LEU A 124 14.33 13.41 -5.03
N PHE A 125 15.41 14.18 -5.02
CA PHE A 125 15.82 15.00 -6.14
C PHE A 125 17.30 15.31 -6.08
N ILE A 126 17.88 15.66 -7.23
CA ILE A 126 19.28 16.05 -7.36
C ILE A 126 19.36 17.52 -7.77
N GLU A 127 20.14 18.30 -7.03
CA GLU A 127 20.37 19.72 -7.34
C GLU A 127 21.79 20.12 -6.96
N ALA A 128 22.48 20.85 -7.84
CA ALA A 128 23.82 21.37 -7.59
C ALA A 128 24.84 20.32 -7.07
N GLY A 129 24.79 19.10 -7.62
CA GLY A 129 25.68 18.00 -7.21
C GLY A 129 25.35 17.37 -5.86
N LEU A 130 24.18 17.66 -5.29
CA LEU A 130 23.68 17.05 -4.06
C LEU A 130 22.48 16.15 -4.36
N ALA A 131 22.48 14.95 -3.79
CA ALA A 131 21.30 14.13 -3.62
C ALA A 131 20.58 14.58 -2.34
N ILE A 132 19.34 15.03 -2.50
CA ILE A 132 18.51 15.55 -1.41
C ILE A 132 17.34 14.59 -1.21
N GLN A 133 17.25 14.05 -0.01
CA GLN A 133 16.17 13.17 0.44
C GLN A 133 15.41 13.85 1.56
N VAL A 134 14.10 13.93 1.39
CA VAL A 134 13.18 14.44 2.40
C VAL A 134 12.21 13.33 2.79
N THR A 135 12.37 12.79 3.99
CA THR A 135 11.52 11.73 4.54
C THR A 135 10.39 12.36 5.33
N ALA A 136 9.16 12.27 4.85
CA ALA A 136 7.97 12.66 5.59
C ALA A 136 7.27 11.41 6.15
N SER A 137 7.02 11.35 7.45
CA SER A 137 6.42 10.18 8.11
C SER A 137 5.28 10.57 9.05
N THR A 138 4.23 9.75 9.09
CA THR A 138 3.11 9.88 10.03
C THR A 138 2.52 8.50 10.34
N ALA A 139 1.67 8.38 11.36
CA ALA A 139 0.87 7.17 11.54
C ALA A 139 -0.07 7.00 10.33
N VAL A 140 -0.28 5.76 9.88
CA VAL A 140 -1.10 5.46 8.68
C VAL A 140 -2.49 6.11 8.78
N ASN A 141 -3.14 5.93 9.93
CA ASN A 141 -4.48 6.49 10.21
C ASN A 141 -4.53 8.02 10.33
N HIS A 142 -3.39 8.69 10.41
CA HIS A 142 -3.30 10.16 10.43
C HIS A 142 -2.90 10.74 9.07
N TRP A 143 -2.69 9.90 8.05
CA TRP A 143 -2.20 10.41 6.77
C TRP A 143 -3.18 11.38 6.13
N GLN A 144 -4.48 11.16 6.22
CA GLN A 144 -5.46 12.03 5.58
C GLN A 144 -5.39 13.48 6.08
N SER A 145 -5.13 13.67 7.37
CA SER A 145 -5.00 14.98 7.97
C SER A 145 -3.59 15.57 7.85
N ALA A 146 -2.54 14.74 7.92
CA ALA A 146 -1.15 15.20 7.94
C ALA A 146 -0.47 15.20 6.55
N GLY A 147 -0.81 14.28 5.65
CA GLY A 147 -0.16 14.02 4.38
C GLY A 147 -0.12 15.21 3.41
N PRO A 148 -1.24 15.93 3.19
CA PRO A 148 -1.25 17.15 2.38
C PRO A 148 -0.30 18.21 2.94
N LEU A 149 -0.36 18.47 4.26
CA LEU A 149 0.52 19.42 4.93
C LEU A 149 2.00 19.02 4.84
N LEU A 150 2.31 17.74 5.04
CA LEU A 150 3.67 17.22 4.87
C LEU A 150 4.18 17.50 3.45
N SER A 151 3.37 17.21 2.43
CA SER A 151 3.74 17.45 1.03
C SER A 151 3.93 18.94 0.73
N GLU A 152 3.08 19.81 1.28
CA GLU A 152 3.23 21.26 1.17
C GLU A 152 4.53 21.75 1.80
N ILE A 153 4.86 21.27 3.01
CA ILE A 153 6.12 21.59 3.68
C ILE A 153 7.29 21.14 2.79
N VAL A 154 7.33 19.88 2.35
CA VAL A 154 8.43 19.36 1.51
C VAL A 154 8.62 20.17 0.22
N ALA A 155 7.53 20.68 -0.39
CA ALA A 155 7.61 21.54 -1.57
C ALA A 155 8.34 22.88 -1.33
N THR A 156 8.53 23.29 -0.07
CA THR A 156 9.24 24.52 0.31
C THR A 156 10.75 24.35 0.51
N VAL A 157 11.29 23.12 0.34
CA VAL A 157 12.73 22.87 0.51
C VAL A 157 13.55 23.65 -0.52
N ARG A 158 14.52 24.43 -0.01
CA ARG A 158 15.40 25.29 -0.81
C ARG A 158 16.87 24.99 -0.53
N LEU A 159 17.69 25.11 -1.57
CA LEU A 159 19.13 25.15 -1.47
C LEU A 159 19.59 26.62 -1.26
N ASN A 160 20.34 26.88 -0.18
CA ASN A 160 20.84 28.21 0.17
C ASN A 160 22.22 28.54 -0.43
N ARG A 161 22.81 27.62 -1.21
CA ARG A 161 24.11 27.77 -1.86
C ARG A 161 23.93 27.93 -3.37
N GLN A 162 24.71 28.82 -3.99
CA GLN A 162 24.82 28.87 -5.45
C GLN A 162 25.69 27.72 -5.97
N PRO A 163 25.28 27.02 -7.05
CA PRO A 163 26.10 25.97 -7.64
C PRO A 163 27.46 26.55 -8.08
N THR A 164 28.56 25.90 -7.70
CA THR A 164 29.87 26.27 -8.28
C THR A 164 30.00 25.69 -9.68
N GLU A 165 30.72 26.36 -10.59
CA GLU A 165 30.80 25.99 -12.03
C GLU A 165 31.27 24.54 -12.29
N ASN A 166 31.96 23.90 -11.33
CA ASN A 166 32.37 22.49 -11.41
C ASN A 166 31.33 21.49 -10.88
N GLU A 167 30.31 21.93 -10.13
CA GLU A 167 29.21 21.11 -9.60
C GLU A 167 28.00 21.05 -10.57
N ALA A 168 28.04 21.83 -11.67
CA ALA A 168 26.90 22.10 -12.56
C ALA A 168 26.63 21.03 -13.64
N THR A 169 27.29 19.87 -13.62
CA THR A 169 26.96 18.78 -14.55
C THR A 169 26.70 17.49 -13.80
N ALA A 170 25.47 17.35 -13.28
CA ALA A 170 24.90 16.03 -13.14
C ALA A 170 24.97 15.37 -14.52
N ARG A 171 25.95 14.50 -14.75
CA ARG A 171 25.94 13.68 -15.96
C ARG A 171 24.69 12.81 -15.84
N PRO A 172 23.85 12.70 -16.87
CA PRO A 172 22.90 11.61 -16.92
C PRO A 172 23.73 10.33 -16.91
N ALA A 173 23.87 9.69 -15.75
CA ALA A 173 24.34 8.32 -15.71
C ALA A 173 23.27 7.53 -16.46
N SER A 174 23.60 7.04 -17.65
CA SER A 174 22.76 6.10 -18.37
C SER A 174 22.47 4.94 -17.42
N LEU A 175 21.19 4.62 -17.22
CA LEU A 175 20.79 3.48 -16.43
C LEU A 175 21.45 2.21 -16.99
N PRO A 176 22.00 1.31 -16.16
CA PRO A 176 22.48 0.04 -16.65
C PRO A 176 21.31 -0.72 -17.31
N PRO A 177 21.51 -1.47 -18.41
CA PRO A 177 20.42 -2.05 -19.19
C PRO A 177 19.42 -2.90 -18.41
N GLY A 178 19.83 -3.56 -17.31
CA GLY A 178 18.95 -4.37 -16.46
C GLY A 178 18.11 -3.56 -15.46
N ALA A 179 18.36 -2.26 -15.32
CA ALA A 179 17.65 -1.36 -14.41
C ALA A 179 16.63 -0.46 -15.12
N VAL A 180 16.51 -0.57 -16.45
CA VAL A 180 15.54 0.19 -17.26
C VAL A 180 14.23 -0.58 -17.35
N ASP A 181 13.11 0.12 -17.17
CA ASP A 181 11.77 -0.38 -17.45
C ASP A 181 11.46 -0.20 -18.95
N PRO A 182 11.42 -1.27 -19.75
CA PRO A 182 11.23 -1.13 -21.19
C PRO A 182 9.86 -0.59 -21.56
N VAL A 183 8.80 -0.92 -20.80
CA VAL A 183 7.43 -0.53 -21.11
C VAL A 183 7.25 0.95 -20.75
N ALA A 184 7.63 1.34 -19.53
CA ALA A 184 7.54 2.74 -19.11
C ALA A 184 8.44 3.63 -19.97
N SER A 185 9.67 3.21 -20.29
CA SER A 185 10.57 4.02 -21.11
C SER A 185 10.04 4.25 -22.52
N ALA A 186 9.39 3.24 -23.12
CA ALA A 186 8.75 3.39 -24.41
C ALA A 186 7.56 4.37 -24.38
N VAL A 187 6.79 4.39 -23.29
CA VAL A 187 5.66 5.32 -23.11
C VAL A 187 6.14 6.75 -22.82
N PHE A 188 7.15 6.93 -21.98
CA PHE A 188 7.66 8.25 -21.60
C PHE A 188 8.66 8.86 -22.61
N GLY A 189 9.22 8.04 -23.50
CA GLY A 189 10.17 8.49 -24.53
C GLY A 189 11.59 8.75 -24.03
N HIS A 190 11.93 8.27 -22.82
CA HIS A 190 13.28 8.28 -22.26
C HIS A 190 13.43 7.13 -21.25
N ASP A 191 14.67 6.80 -20.89
CA ASP A 191 14.93 5.74 -19.91
C ASP A 191 14.31 6.09 -18.56
N VAL A 192 13.54 5.14 -18.03
CA VAL A 192 12.90 5.16 -16.71
C VAL A 192 13.27 3.88 -16.00
N GLU A 193 13.48 3.96 -14.70
CA GLU A 193 13.92 2.81 -13.94
C GLU A 193 12.84 1.76 -13.70
N LYS A 194 13.28 0.50 -13.64
CA LYS A 194 12.43 -0.65 -13.33
C LYS A 194 12.02 -0.64 -11.87
N ILE A 195 10.72 -0.47 -11.64
CA ILE A 195 10.08 -0.59 -10.32
C ILE A 195 9.18 -1.83 -10.22
N ALA A 196 8.84 -2.42 -11.36
CA ALA A 196 8.09 -3.66 -11.49
C ALA A 196 8.83 -4.84 -10.84
N GLY A 197 8.10 -5.63 -10.04
CA GLY A 197 8.62 -6.82 -9.35
C GLY A 197 8.72 -6.69 -7.83
N LEU A 198 8.50 -5.48 -7.27
CA LEU A 198 8.45 -5.29 -5.83
C LEU A 198 7.32 -6.11 -5.18
N ALA A 199 6.18 -6.37 -5.84
CA ALA A 199 5.13 -7.25 -5.28
C ALA A 199 5.64 -8.64 -4.88
N GLY A 200 6.49 -9.27 -5.71
CA GLY A 200 7.09 -10.56 -5.38
C GLY A 200 8.08 -10.50 -4.22
N ALA A 201 8.59 -9.30 -3.89
CA ALA A 201 9.45 -9.10 -2.72
C ALA A 201 8.66 -8.76 -1.44
N GLN A 202 7.35 -8.52 -1.52
CA GLN A 202 6.49 -8.14 -0.39
C GLN A 202 5.15 -8.89 -0.37
N PRO A 203 5.13 -10.23 -0.46
CA PRO A 203 3.90 -11.00 -0.50
C PRO A 203 3.08 -10.83 0.79
N PHE A 204 1.79 -11.17 0.72
CA PHE A 204 0.99 -11.37 1.93
C PHE A 204 1.54 -12.56 2.72
N GLU A 205 1.84 -12.34 4.00
CA GLU A 205 2.40 -13.37 4.89
C GLU A 205 1.27 -14.13 5.58
N PHE A 206 1.27 -15.46 5.42
CA PHE A 206 0.27 -16.36 6.03
C PHE A 206 0.73 -16.84 7.42
N ASP A 207 1.08 -15.89 8.30
CA ASP A 207 1.64 -16.16 9.65
C ASP A 207 0.63 -16.78 10.64
N GLY A 208 -0.64 -16.86 10.23
CA GLY A 208 -1.71 -17.46 11.02
C GLY A 208 -1.76 -18.98 10.95
N VAL A 209 -2.82 -19.51 11.54
CA VAL A 209 -3.12 -20.95 11.51
C VAL A 209 -4.15 -21.24 10.43
N TRP A 210 -3.99 -22.35 9.71
CA TRP A 210 -5.02 -22.82 8.78
C TRP A 210 -6.13 -23.52 9.55
N VAL A 211 -7.36 -23.00 9.46
CA VAL A 211 -8.53 -23.49 10.19
C VAL A 211 -9.64 -23.87 9.22
N HIS A 212 -10.28 -25.00 9.44
CA HIS A 212 -11.42 -25.43 8.62
C HIS A 212 -12.64 -24.50 8.81
N GLY A 213 -13.37 -24.18 7.73
CA GLY A 213 -14.54 -23.29 7.80
C GLY A 213 -15.60 -23.72 8.83
N ARG A 214 -15.96 -25.01 8.85
CA ARG A 214 -16.85 -25.60 9.89
C ARG A 214 -16.39 -25.39 11.33
N THR A 215 -15.08 -25.29 11.55
CA THR A 215 -14.49 -25.03 12.87
C THR A 215 -14.70 -23.58 13.28
N ILE A 216 -14.59 -22.65 12.33
CA ILE A 216 -15.01 -21.25 12.52
C ILE A 216 -16.51 -21.17 12.82
N ASP A 217 -17.38 -21.87 12.07
CA ASP A 217 -18.82 -21.88 12.34
C ASP A 217 -19.15 -22.40 13.75
N THR A 218 -18.42 -23.41 14.21
CA THR A 218 -18.54 -23.96 15.56
C THR A 218 -18.08 -22.95 16.61
N LEU A 219 -16.96 -22.26 16.39
CA LEU A 219 -16.48 -21.19 17.25
C LEU A 219 -17.52 -20.07 17.39
N THR A 220 -18.02 -19.54 16.27
CA THR A 220 -19.07 -18.51 16.24
C THR A 220 -20.29 -18.96 17.04
N SER A 221 -20.75 -20.20 16.83
CA SER A 221 -21.91 -20.73 17.54
C SER A 221 -21.68 -20.84 19.04
N LEU A 222 -20.49 -21.27 19.49
CA LEU A 222 -20.12 -21.31 20.90
C LEU A 222 -20.09 -19.91 21.51
N SER A 223 -19.60 -18.92 20.77
CA SER A 223 -19.58 -17.51 21.17
C SER A 223 -20.97 -16.89 21.26
N ASP A 224 -21.90 -17.30 20.40
CA ASP A 224 -23.34 -16.95 20.47
C ASP A 224 -24.08 -17.69 21.61
N GLY A 225 -23.38 -18.49 22.40
CA GLY A 225 -23.91 -19.15 23.59
C GLY A 225 -24.46 -20.56 23.36
N LEU A 226 -24.14 -21.21 22.23
CA LEU A 226 -24.43 -22.62 22.01
C LEU A 226 -23.84 -23.46 23.16
N ARG A 227 -24.69 -24.28 23.79
CA ARG A 227 -24.27 -25.23 24.82
C ARG A 227 -24.30 -26.64 24.27
N LEU A 228 -23.12 -27.19 23.98
CA LEU A 228 -22.99 -28.57 23.49
C LEU A 228 -23.14 -29.59 24.64
N GLY A 229 -24.21 -30.36 24.60
CA GLY A 229 -24.41 -31.54 25.46
C GLY A 229 -23.66 -32.77 24.94
N ALA A 230 -23.72 -33.89 25.68
CA ALA A 230 -22.97 -35.11 25.36
C ALA A 230 -23.29 -35.72 23.97
N LEU A 231 -24.52 -35.57 23.48
CA LEU A 231 -24.95 -36.07 22.17
C LEU A 231 -24.40 -35.21 21.02
N ASN A 232 -24.53 -33.87 21.12
CA ASN A 232 -24.06 -32.95 20.09
C ASN A 232 -22.53 -32.84 20.08
N LYS A 233 -21.85 -33.12 21.20
CA LYS A 233 -20.38 -33.14 21.25
C LYS A 233 -19.77 -34.12 20.23
N ALA A 234 -20.44 -35.26 19.97
CA ALA A 234 -19.95 -36.22 19.00
C ALA A 234 -19.99 -35.68 17.56
N GLU A 235 -21.03 -34.91 17.23
CA GLU A 235 -21.22 -34.31 15.90
C GLU A 235 -20.21 -33.18 15.61
N HIS A 236 -19.73 -32.51 16.66
CA HIS A 236 -18.71 -31.44 16.57
C HIS A 236 -17.29 -31.89 16.97
N SER A 237 -17.05 -33.20 17.07
CA SER A 237 -15.81 -33.71 17.67
C SER A 237 -14.54 -33.25 16.94
N GLU A 238 -14.53 -33.32 15.60
CA GLU A 238 -13.41 -32.84 14.78
C GLU A 238 -13.17 -31.34 14.93
N GLN A 239 -14.22 -30.53 14.97
CA GLN A 239 -14.13 -29.08 15.14
C GLN A 239 -13.64 -28.72 16.55
N LEU A 240 -14.11 -29.42 17.57
CA LEU A 240 -13.67 -29.21 18.95
C LEU A 240 -12.21 -29.62 19.14
N ASP A 241 -11.76 -30.69 18.50
CA ASP A 241 -10.36 -31.13 18.55
C ASP A 241 -9.44 -30.09 17.87
N GLU A 242 -9.86 -29.52 16.73
CA GLU A 242 -9.13 -28.43 16.07
C GLU A 242 -9.11 -27.15 16.93
N LEU A 243 -10.23 -26.75 17.53
CA LEU A 243 -10.28 -25.59 18.45
C LEU A 243 -9.44 -25.80 19.72
N ASP A 244 -9.39 -27.02 20.26
CA ASP A 244 -8.59 -27.37 21.45
C ASP A 244 -7.10 -27.31 21.11
N ALA A 245 -6.70 -27.78 19.92
CA ALA A 245 -5.33 -27.66 19.41
C ALA A 245 -4.87 -26.20 19.22
N LEU A 246 -5.82 -25.28 18.98
CA LEU A 246 -5.59 -23.84 18.91
C LEU A 246 -5.74 -23.14 20.28
N GLU A 247 -5.97 -23.90 21.35
CA GLU A 247 -6.21 -23.39 22.71
C GLU A 247 -7.41 -22.42 22.83
N LEU A 248 -8.37 -22.49 21.89
CA LEU A 248 -9.57 -21.64 21.87
C LEU A 248 -10.71 -22.21 22.72
N VAL A 249 -10.68 -23.51 22.97
CA VAL A 249 -11.63 -24.19 23.87
C VAL A 249 -10.90 -25.05 24.88
N LYS A 250 -11.62 -25.39 25.95
CA LYS A 250 -11.29 -26.50 26.84
C LYS A 250 -12.50 -27.42 26.94
N GLY A 251 -12.49 -28.47 26.14
CA GLY A 251 -13.61 -29.39 25.99
C GLY A 251 -14.77 -28.78 25.19
N THR A 252 -15.70 -28.07 25.83
CA THR A 252 -16.85 -27.42 25.15
C THR A 252 -17.07 -25.99 25.64
N ARG A 253 -16.10 -25.43 26.36
CA ARG A 253 -16.13 -24.05 26.86
C ARG A 253 -15.02 -23.28 26.17
N LEU A 254 -15.31 -22.04 25.78
CA LEU A 254 -14.30 -21.13 25.27
C LEU A 254 -13.25 -20.84 26.36
N THR A 255 -12.00 -20.68 25.95
CA THR A 255 -10.95 -20.05 26.76
C THR A 255 -11.06 -18.53 26.65
N ASP A 256 -10.30 -17.78 27.45
CA ASP A 256 -10.25 -16.31 27.34
C ASP A 256 -9.88 -15.84 25.91
N VAL A 257 -8.97 -16.57 25.24
CA VAL A 257 -8.59 -16.31 23.85
C VAL A 257 -9.73 -16.66 22.89
N GLY A 258 -10.42 -17.79 23.12
CA GLY A 258 -11.61 -18.16 22.34
C GLY A 258 -12.77 -17.19 22.50
N GLU A 259 -12.98 -16.63 23.69
CA GLU A 259 -13.97 -15.57 23.95
C GLU A 259 -13.60 -14.30 23.20
N MET A 260 -12.33 -13.89 23.21
CA MET A 260 -11.84 -12.72 22.49
C MET A 260 -11.98 -12.87 20.96
N ILE A 261 -11.57 -14.00 20.38
CA ILE A 261 -11.76 -14.27 18.94
C ILE A 261 -13.26 -14.34 18.62
N GLY A 262 -14.02 -15.01 19.48
CA GLY A 262 -15.48 -15.08 19.41
C GLY A 262 -16.14 -13.72 19.31
N ALA A 263 -15.71 -12.75 20.12
CA ALA A 263 -16.25 -11.38 20.10
C ALA A 263 -16.04 -10.67 18.75
N HIS A 264 -14.95 -10.96 18.03
CA HIS A 264 -14.77 -10.43 16.67
C HIS A 264 -15.79 -11.02 15.68
N LEU A 265 -16.23 -12.26 15.90
CA LEU A 265 -17.16 -12.96 15.00
C LEU A 265 -18.62 -12.60 15.28
N THR A 266 -18.98 -12.43 16.55
CA THR A 266 -20.38 -12.27 16.98
C THR A 266 -20.79 -10.82 17.27
N ASP A 267 -19.86 -9.98 17.71
CA ASP A 267 -20.10 -8.56 18.02
C ASP A 267 -19.00 -7.63 17.46
N PRO A 268 -18.70 -7.71 16.14
CA PRO A 268 -17.71 -6.85 15.54
C PRO A 268 -18.14 -5.39 15.55
N GLN A 269 -17.20 -4.48 15.82
CA GLN A 269 -17.42 -3.04 15.65
C GLN A 269 -17.54 -2.67 14.16
N SER A 270 -16.78 -3.35 13.32
CA SER A 270 -16.82 -3.23 11.87
C SER A 270 -16.33 -4.50 11.21
N SER A 271 -16.71 -4.70 9.95
CA SER A 271 -16.31 -5.83 9.11
C SER A 271 -15.97 -5.36 7.70
N TYR A 272 -15.03 -6.06 7.08
CA TYR A 272 -14.52 -5.74 5.76
C TYR A 272 -14.37 -7.02 4.96
N ARG A 273 -14.88 -7.04 3.73
CA ARG A 273 -14.70 -8.14 2.81
C ARG A 273 -14.09 -7.65 1.52
N ILE A 274 -12.95 -8.23 1.15
CA ILE A 274 -12.42 -8.09 -0.20
C ILE A 274 -12.73 -9.39 -0.95
N THR A 275 -13.49 -9.27 -2.03
CA THR A 275 -13.71 -10.37 -2.98
C THR A 275 -12.83 -10.13 -4.18
N GLY A 276 -11.89 -11.05 -4.42
CA GLY A 276 -10.98 -11.06 -5.56
C GLY A 276 -11.42 -12.07 -6.63
N PHE A 277 -11.15 -11.76 -7.89
CA PHE A 277 -11.43 -12.61 -9.04
C PHE A 277 -10.23 -12.65 -9.97
N ASP A 278 -9.82 -13.87 -10.31
CA ASP A 278 -8.83 -14.17 -11.35
C ASP A 278 -9.30 -15.34 -12.24
N THR A 279 -8.41 -15.85 -13.08
CA THR A 279 -8.69 -17.01 -13.93
C THR A 279 -8.93 -18.32 -13.16
N GLY A 280 -8.47 -18.42 -11.91
CA GLY A 280 -8.69 -19.53 -11.00
C GLY A 280 -10.02 -19.45 -10.23
N GLY A 281 -10.72 -18.30 -10.31
CA GLY A 281 -12.03 -18.08 -9.73
C GLY A 281 -12.04 -17.03 -8.63
N GLU A 282 -13.04 -17.13 -7.76
CA GLU A 282 -13.20 -16.21 -6.64
C GLU A 282 -12.25 -16.56 -5.49
N CYS A 283 -11.79 -15.54 -4.78
CA CYS A 283 -11.08 -15.65 -3.51
C CYS A 283 -11.47 -14.52 -2.58
N TRP A 284 -11.21 -14.69 -1.28
CA TRP A 284 -11.71 -13.73 -0.29
C TRP A 284 -10.71 -13.43 0.83
N PHE A 285 -10.81 -12.19 1.29
CA PHE A 285 -10.23 -11.67 2.52
C PHE A 285 -11.38 -11.16 3.37
N GLN A 286 -11.52 -11.69 4.58
CA GLN A 286 -12.50 -11.20 5.54
C GLN A 286 -11.77 -10.69 6.78
N ALA A 287 -12.18 -9.51 7.24
CA ALA A 287 -11.74 -8.97 8.51
C ALA A 287 -12.91 -8.53 9.38
N TRP A 288 -12.72 -8.63 10.68
CA TRP A 288 -13.61 -8.09 11.70
C TRP A 288 -12.79 -7.34 12.74
N THR A 289 -13.26 -6.20 13.21
CA THR A 289 -12.54 -5.39 14.21
C THR A 289 -13.22 -5.46 15.56
N TYR A 290 -12.43 -5.58 16.62
CA TYR A 290 -12.91 -5.48 17.98
C TYR A 290 -11.81 -4.87 18.86
N GLY A 291 -12.06 -3.65 19.36
CA GLY A 291 -11.07 -2.89 20.11
C GLY A 291 -9.82 -2.56 19.26
N PRO A 292 -8.60 -2.76 19.75
CA PRO A 292 -7.37 -2.43 19.03
C PRO A 292 -6.92 -3.51 18.04
N THR A 293 -7.71 -4.57 17.82
CA THR A 293 -7.34 -5.73 16.99
C THR A 293 -8.32 -5.97 15.86
N ALA A 294 -7.83 -6.65 14.83
CA ALA A 294 -8.63 -7.20 13.75
C ALA A 294 -8.38 -8.71 13.65
N LEU A 295 -9.45 -9.48 13.49
CA LEU A 295 -9.42 -10.90 13.16
C LEU A 295 -9.53 -11.04 11.65
N LEU A 296 -8.59 -11.75 11.03
CA LEU A 296 -8.54 -12.00 9.60
C LEU A 296 -8.88 -13.47 9.33
N LEU A 297 -9.66 -13.71 8.28
CA LEU A 297 -9.92 -15.02 7.70
C LEU A 297 -9.68 -14.91 6.20
N VAL A 298 -8.57 -15.47 5.73
CA VAL A 298 -8.06 -15.17 4.38
C VAL A 298 -7.78 -16.42 3.55
N GLU A 299 -8.07 -16.31 2.26
CA GLU A 299 -7.56 -17.18 1.22
C GLU A 299 -6.30 -16.61 0.56
N PRO A 300 -5.58 -17.39 -0.27
CA PRO A 300 -4.35 -16.92 -0.92
C PRO A 300 -4.41 -15.65 -1.80
N GLY A 301 -5.57 -15.08 -2.13
CA GLY A 301 -5.66 -13.77 -2.82
C GLY A 301 -4.80 -13.63 -4.08
N TYR A 302 -4.20 -12.45 -4.28
CA TYR A 302 -3.29 -12.17 -5.40
C TYR A 302 -2.01 -13.02 -5.37
N HIS A 303 -1.63 -13.61 -4.23
CA HIS A 303 -0.43 -14.47 -4.15
C HIS A 303 -0.50 -15.65 -5.12
N ARG A 304 -1.70 -16.13 -5.50
CA ARG A 304 -1.91 -17.14 -6.55
C ARG A 304 -1.27 -16.77 -7.89
N ASN A 305 -1.08 -15.47 -8.13
CA ASN A 305 -0.58 -14.90 -9.38
C ASN A 305 0.92 -14.56 -9.37
N LEU A 306 1.59 -14.66 -8.22
CA LEU A 306 3.03 -14.32 -8.10
C LEU A 306 3.97 -15.42 -8.65
N GLY A 307 3.44 -16.57 -9.04
CA GLY A 307 4.23 -17.68 -9.61
C GLY A 307 5.17 -18.35 -8.59
N GLU A 308 5.01 -18.06 -7.30
CA GLU A 308 5.71 -18.70 -6.19
C GLU A 308 5.19 -20.13 -5.93
N GLU A 309 5.89 -20.89 -5.09
CA GLU A 309 5.38 -22.18 -4.63
C GLU A 309 3.96 -21.99 -4.06
N PRO A 310 3.01 -22.91 -4.34
CA PRO A 310 1.66 -22.78 -3.83
C PRO A 310 1.67 -22.63 -2.32
N VAL A 311 0.92 -21.63 -1.81
CA VAL A 311 0.67 -21.49 -0.37
C VAL A 311 0.24 -22.85 0.19
N PRO A 312 0.86 -23.36 1.26
CA PRO A 312 0.62 -24.71 1.78
C PRO A 312 -0.73 -24.80 2.54
N ARG A 313 -1.82 -24.51 1.83
CA ARG A 313 -3.20 -24.60 2.29
C ARG A 313 -3.62 -26.07 2.35
N PRO A 314 -4.07 -26.61 3.51
CA PRO A 314 -4.43 -28.02 3.63
C PRO A 314 -5.56 -28.47 2.70
N SER A 315 -6.60 -27.65 2.54
CA SER A 315 -7.69 -27.88 1.57
C SER A 315 -8.40 -26.56 1.21
N PRO A 316 -9.23 -26.53 0.13
CA PRO A 316 -10.06 -25.38 -0.23
C PRO A 316 -11.08 -24.94 0.83
N GLU A 317 -11.27 -25.72 1.90
CA GLU A 317 -12.18 -25.39 3.00
C GLU A 317 -11.44 -24.81 4.22
N HIS A 318 -10.10 -24.70 4.15
CA HIS A 318 -9.29 -24.08 5.20
C HIS A 318 -8.97 -22.63 4.89
N PHE A 319 -8.95 -21.80 5.91
CA PHE A 319 -8.64 -20.38 5.82
C PHE A 319 -7.54 -20.04 6.80
N ASN A 320 -6.67 -19.10 6.44
CA ASN A 320 -5.66 -18.65 7.37
C ASN A 320 -6.30 -17.65 8.34
N LEU A 321 -6.33 -18.03 9.63
CA LEU A 321 -6.86 -17.24 10.73
C LEU A 321 -5.72 -16.48 11.40
N GLN A 322 -5.79 -15.15 11.40
CA GLN A 322 -4.79 -14.26 12.01
C GLN A 322 -5.47 -13.24 12.93
N LEU A 323 -4.87 -12.98 14.09
CA LEU A 323 -5.23 -11.83 14.92
C LEU A 323 -4.12 -10.78 14.80
N VAL A 324 -4.45 -9.59 14.32
CA VAL A 324 -3.46 -8.54 14.04
C VAL A 324 -3.84 -7.23 14.72
N PRO A 325 -2.88 -6.33 14.99
CA PRO A 325 -3.21 -4.96 15.38
C PRO A 325 -4.04 -4.28 14.31
N LEU A 326 -5.08 -3.54 14.70
CA LEU A 326 -5.94 -2.80 13.78
C LEU A 326 -5.14 -1.85 12.87
N THR A 327 -4.05 -1.28 13.38
CA THR A 327 -3.15 -0.39 12.62
C THR A 327 -2.45 -1.06 11.44
N MET A 328 -2.43 -2.38 11.37
CA MET A 328 -1.85 -3.12 10.24
C MET A 328 -2.86 -3.49 9.16
N LEU A 329 -4.16 -3.29 9.41
CA LEU A 329 -5.23 -3.84 8.56
C LEU A 329 -5.15 -3.35 7.11
N SER A 330 -5.01 -2.05 6.87
CA SER A 330 -4.88 -1.48 5.52
C SER A 330 -3.63 -1.96 4.79
N THR A 331 -2.52 -2.13 5.50
CA THR A 331 -1.26 -2.67 4.98
C THR A 331 -1.45 -4.12 4.50
N LEU A 332 -2.08 -4.96 5.34
CA LEU A 332 -2.35 -6.36 5.01
C LEU A 332 -3.36 -6.51 3.87
N MET A 333 -4.42 -5.70 3.85
CA MET A 333 -5.37 -5.63 2.72
C MET A 333 -4.66 -5.26 1.42
N ALA A 334 -3.78 -4.24 1.46
CA ALA A 334 -2.99 -3.82 0.32
C ALA A 334 -2.05 -4.92 -0.20
N ARG A 335 -1.38 -5.67 0.69
CA ARG A 335 -0.58 -6.84 0.28
C ARG A 335 -1.46 -7.91 -0.37
N TRP A 336 -2.61 -8.20 0.22
CA TRP A 336 -3.50 -9.27 -0.24
C TRP A 336 -4.03 -9.02 -1.67
N VAL A 337 -4.34 -7.77 -2.01
CA VAL A 337 -4.76 -7.37 -3.38
C VAL A 337 -3.60 -7.22 -4.37
N GLY A 338 -2.35 -7.38 -3.91
CA GLY A 338 -1.16 -7.23 -4.74
C GLY A 338 -0.80 -5.78 -5.04
N LEU A 339 -1.11 -4.84 -4.13
CA LEU A 339 -0.76 -3.44 -4.30
C LEU A 339 0.76 -3.26 -4.31
N GLN A 340 1.25 -2.62 -5.36
CA GLN A 340 2.69 -2.39 -5.58
C GLN A 340 2.94 -1.08 -6.33
N PRO A 341 4.17 -0.56 -6.26
CA PRO A 341 4.59 0.55 -7.11
C PRO A 341 4.48 0.21 -8.60
N ALA A 342 3.95 1.15 -9.37
CA ALA A 342 3.88 1.07 -10.82
C ALA A 342 3.87 2.48 -11.42
N TRP A 343 4.33 2.60 -12.67
CA TRP A 343 4.40 3.88 -13.37
C TRP A 343 3.03 4.44 -13.80
N ASN A 344 1.93 3.73 -13.49
CA ASN A 344 0.54 4.10 -13.80
C ASN A 344 0.38 4.51 -15.27
N LEU A 345 0.74 3.60 -16.16
CA LEU A 345 0.79 3.86 -17.60
C LEU A 345 -0.61 3.97 -18.19
N GLN A 346 -0.80 4.93 -19.11
CA GLN A 346 -2.05 5.06 -19.85
C GLN A 346 -2.21 3.90 -20.84
N LEU A 347 -3.38 3.27 -20.83
CA LEU A 347 -3.71 2.15 -21.69
C LEU A 347 -4.43 2.64 -22.95
N GLU A 348 -3.97 2.18 -24.12
CA GLU A 348 -4.57 2.48 -25.42
C GLU A 348 -4.68 1.21 -26.28
N PRO A 349 -5.76 1.01 -27.05
CA PRO A 349 -6.86 1.95 -27.27
C PRO A 349 -7.84 2.03 -26.09
N ALA A 350 -8.45 3.20 -25.91
CA ALA A 350 -9.58 3.42 -25.02
C ALA A 350 -10.71 4.16 -25.79
N PRO A 351 -11.97 3.75 -25.68
CA PRO A 351 -12.48 2.65 -24.86
C PRO A 351 -12.23 1.26 -25.50
N LEU A 352 -12.20 0.22 -24.67
CA LEU A 352 -11.99 -1.18 -25.06
C LEU A 352 -13.34 -1.90 -25.30
N PRO A 353 -13.55 -2.61 -26.40
CA PRO A 353 -14.73 -3.47 -26.57
C PRO A 353 -14.89 -4.51 -25.46
N VAL A 354 -16.12 -4.73 -24.96
CA VAL A 354 -16.40 -5.73 -23.91
C VAL A 354 -16.01 -7.15 -24.34
N ASP A 355 -16.06 -7.47 -25.63
CA ASP A 355 -15.61 -8.76 -26.15
C ASP A 355 -14.10 -8.95 -25.96
N ASP A 356 -13.29 -7.89 -26.08
CA ASP A 356 -11.85 -7.94 -25.83
C ASP A 356 -11.57 -8.17 -24.34
N LEU A 357 -12.29 -7.45 -23.47
CA LEU A 357 -12.23 -7.64 -22.02
C LEU A 357 -12.60 -9.09 -21.63
N ALA A 358 -13.70 -9.62 -22.20
CA ALA A 358 -14.15 -10.98 -21.94
C ALA A 358 -13.16 -12.04 -22.43
N ARG A 359 -12.40 -11.77 -23.50
CA ARG A 359 -11.30 -12.64 -23.94
C ARG A 359 -10.12 -12.63 -22.98
N GLY A 360 -9.72 -11.45 -22.49
CA GLY A 360 -8.66 -11.32 -21.49
C GLY A 360 -8.96 -12.15 -20.24
N TRP A 361 -10.19 -12.05 -19.70
CA TRP A 361 -10.64 -12.87 -18.57
C TRP A 361 -10.65 -14.39 -18.82
N ARG A 362 -10.73 -14.83 -20.08
CA ARG A 362 -10.61 -16.24 -20.46
C ARG A 362 -9.15 -16.67 -20.68
N GLY A 363 -8.19 -15.78 -20.45
CA GLY A 363 -6.77 -16.02 -20.63
C GLY A 363 -6.27 -15.89 -22.07
N ASP A 364 -7.01 -15.24 -22.97
CA ASP A 364 -6.50 -14.93 -24.32
C ASP A 364 -5.47 -13.81 -24.24
N ARG A 365 -4.20 -14.16 -24.50
CA ARG A 365 -3.05 -13.25 -24.44
C ARG A 365 -2.85 -12.40 -25.70
N ARG A 366 -3.79 -12.41 -26.66
CA ARG A 366 -3.70 -11.55 -27.84
C ARG A 366 -4.28 -10.16 -27.52
N PRO A 367 -3.43 -9.11 -27.44
CA PRO A 367 -3.90 -7.77 -27.17
C PRO A 367 -4.79 -7.24 -28.29
N PRO A 368 -5.65 -6.24 -28.01
CA PRO A 368 -6.47 -5.56 -29.01
C PRO A 368 -5.63 -4.98 -30.15
N GLU A 369 -6.21 -4.85 -31.33
CA GLU A 369 -5.55 -4.18 -32.45
C GLU A 369 -5.28 -2.71 -32.13
N GLY A 370 -4.10 -2.20 -32.51
CA GLY A 370 -3.69 -0.82 -32.22
C GLY A 370 -3.19 -0.59 -30.79
N SER A 371 -2.98 -1.64 -30.00
CA SER A 371 -2.50 -1.53 -28.62
C SER A 371 -1.14 -0.86 -28.49
N ASN A 372 -1.05 0.12 -27.58
CA ASN A 372 0.24 0.67 -27.14
C ASN A 372 1.04 -0.35 -26.30
N GLU A 373 2.28 -0.01 -25.95
CA GLU A 373 3.16 -0.92 -25.18
C GLU A 373 2.54 -1.32 -23.84
N ALA A 374 1.90 -0.38 -23.13
CA ALA A 374 1.26 -0.65 -21.84
C ALA A 374 0.08 -1.63 -21.98
N MET A 375 -0.78 -1.44 -22.96
CA MET A 375 -1.91 -2.34 -23.24
C MET A 375 -1.44 -3.74 -23.65
N ARG A 376 -0.34 -3.84 -24.41
CA ARG A 376 0.26 -5.13 -24.74
C ARG A 376 0.81 -5.82 -23.50
N SER A 377 1.52 -5.09 -22.65
CA SER A 377 2.03 -5.61 -21.37
C SER A 377 0.90 -6.11 -20.49
N LEU A 378 -0.20 -5.36 -20.37
CA LEU A 378 -1.37 -5.77 -19.59
C LEU A 378 -1.95 -7.13 -20.02
N TRP A 379 -1.90 -7.46 -21.31
CA TRP A 379 -2.42 -8.74 -21.82
C TRP A 379 -1.56 -9.95 -21.47
N ASP A 380 -0.32 -9.72 -21.05
CA ASP A 380 0.59 -10.76 -20.56
C ASP A 380 0.53 -10.94 -19.04
N GLU A 381 -0.18 -10.06 -18.33
CA GLU A 381 -0.31 -10.06 -16.86
C GLU A 381 -1.39 -11.03 -16.36
N PRO A 382 -1.25 -11.56 -15.14
CA PRO A 382 -2.33 -12.29 -14.49
C PRO A 382 -3.40 -11.31 -14.01
N TRP A 383 -4.53 -11.26 -14.72
CA TRP A 383 -5.64 -10.36 -14.41
C TRP A 383 -6.26 -10.68 -13.05
N PHE A 384 -6.28 -9.68 -12.18
CA PHE A 384 -6.89 -9.79 -10.85
C PHE A 384 -7.74 -8.55 -10.58
N SER A 385 -9.05 -8.73 -10.42
CA SER A 385 -9.96 -7.66 -10.00
C SER A 385 -10.42 -7.92 -8.58
N TRP A 386 -10.71 -6.87 -7.83
CA TRP A 386 -11.20 -7.01 -6.47
C TRP A 386 -12.19 -5.91 -6.12
N THR A 387 -13.12 -6.25 -5.22
CA THR A 387 -14.10 -5.32 -4.64
C THR A 387 -13.99 -5.38 -3.12
N LEU A 388 -13.91 -4.23 -2.47
CA LEU A 388 -13.96 -4.08 -1.02
C LEU A 388 -15.35 -3.60 -0.61
N THR A 389 -16.02 -4.41 0.21
CA THR A 389 -17.27 -4.07 0.90
C THR A 389 -16.97 -3.87 2.38
N SER A 390 -17.64 -2.90 3.01
CA SER A 390 -17.39 -2.51 4.41
C SER A 390 -18.71 -2.28 5.14
N ALA A 391 -18.81 -2.75 6.39
CA ALA A 391 -19.99 -2.55 7.22
C ALA A 391 -19.59 -2.27 8.67
N GLY A 392 -20.17 -1.23 9.26
CA GLY A 392 -20.00 -0.82 10.65
C GLY A 392 -21.34 -0.47 11.27
N ALA A 393 -21.36 -0.21 12.58
CA ALA A 393 -22.61 -0.02 13.34
C ALA A 393 -23.54 1.06 12.75
N ASP A 394 -22.97 2.16 12.25
CA ASP A 394 -23.71 3.32 11.72
C ASP A 394 -23.28 3.71 10.30
N SER A 395 -22.48 2.88 9.61
CA SER A 395 -21.86 3.23 8.33
C SER A 395 -21.69 2.02 7.42
N GLU A 396 -22.24 2.12 6.21
CA GLU A 396 -22.05 1.16 5.11
C GLU A 396 -21.59 1.96 3.87
N PRO A 397 -20.28 2.29 3.77
CA PRO A 397 -19.73 2.96 2.61
C PRO A 397 -20.01 2.22 1.31
N GLU A 398 -20.16 2.95 0.20
CA GLU A 398 -20.21 2.33 -1.13
C GLU A 398 -18.95 1.50 -1.40
N ASP A 399 -19.18 0.37 -2.08
CA ASP A 399 -18.13 -0.55 -2.50
C ASP A 399 -17.12 0.16 -3.41
N ILE A 400 -15.84 -0.15 -3.20
CA ILE A 400 -14.77 0.25 -4.12
C ILE A 400 -14.25 -0.96 -4.86
N ALA A 401 -14.00 -0.81 -6.16
CA ALA A 401 -13.50 -1.89 -7.01
C ALA A 401 -12.33 -1.43 -7.85
N TYR A 402 -11.35 -2.32 -7.99
CA TYR A 402 -10.13 -2.08 -8.74
C TYR A 402 -9.71 -3.30 -9.54
N PHE A 403 -8.90 -3.03 -10.54
CA PHE A 403 -8.22 -4.03 -11.35
C PHE A 403 -6.71 -3.87 -11.15
N ASN A 404 -6.05 -4.94 -10.71
CA ASN A 404 -4.60 -5.02 -10.62
C ASN A 404 -4.05 -5.54 -11.95
N GLY A 405 -3.40 -4.66 -12.72
CA GLY A 405 -2.75 -4.99 -13.98
C GLY A 405 -1.28 -5.38 -13.84
N GLY A 406 -0.84 -5.85 -12.68
CA GLY A 406 0.54 -6.25 -12.47
C GLY A 406 1.51 -5.08 -12.68
N THR A 407 2.40 -5.18 -13.66
CA THR A 407 3.42 -4.16 -13.92
C THR A 407 2.87 -2.83 -14.47
N VAL A 408 1.68 -2.83 -15.07
CA VAL A 408 1.04 -1.58 -15.53
C VAL A 408 0.33 -0.82 -14.40
N GLY A 409 0.26 -1.40 -13.20
CA GLY A 409 -0.32 -0.78 -12.02
C GLY A 409 -1.83 -1.03 -11.86
N HIS A 410 -2.39 -0.39 -10.85
CA HIS A 410 -3.82 -0.47 -10.57
C HIS A 410 -4.64 0.43 -11.49
N GLN A 411 -5.83 -0.03 -11.84
CA GLN A 411 -6.75 0.64 -12.74
C GLN A 411 -8.15 0.62 -12.15
N ARG A 412 -8.92 1.69 -12.36
CA ARG A 412 -10.37 1.65 -12.25
C ARG A 412 -10.96 1.19 -13.56
N LEU A 413 -11.96 0.32 -13.51
CA LEU A 413 -12.67 -0.19 -14.68
C LEU A 413 -14.09 0.39 -14.71
N PHE A 414 -14.40 1.14 -15.76
CA PHE A 414 -15.72 1.71 -15.98
C PHE A 414 -16.36 1.08 -17.21
N HIS A 415 -17.66 0.75 -17.13
CA HIS A 415 -18.42 0.30 -18.30
C HIS A 415 -19.20 1.47 -18.92
N GLN A 416 -19.09 1.60 -20.24
CA GLN A 416 -19.85 2.56 -21.03
C GLN A 416 -20.51 1.83 -22.20
N GLY A 417 -21.74 1.35 -22.00
CA GLY A 417 -22.45 0.53 -22.99
C GLY A 417 -21.72 -0.78 -23.25
N ASN A 418 -21.34 -1.04 -24.51
CA ASN A 418 -20.58 -2.24 -24.92
C ASN A 418 -19.06 -2.03 -24.88
N ALA A 419 -18.58 -1.01 -24.17
CA ALA A 419 -17.17 -0.73 -24.01
C ALA A 419 -16.77 -0.57 -22.55
N ALA A 420 -15.49 -0.76 -22.27
CA ALA A 420 -14.86 -0.64 -20.97
C ALA A 420 -13.73 0.39 -21.03
N ILE A 421 -13.55 1.17 -19.99
CA ILE A 421 -12.51 2.19 -19.87
C ILE A 421 -11.68 1.85 -18.65
N PHE A 422 -10.38 1.69 -18.87
CA PHE A 422 -9.40 1.63 -17.79
C PHE A 422 -8.87 3.03 -17.52
N THR A 423 -8.94 3.44 -16.25
CA THR A 423 -8.34 4.69 -15.78
C THR A 423 -7.26 4.36 -14.76
N PRO A 424 -6.00 4.81 -14.98
CA PRO A 424 -4.93 4.57 -14.03
C PRO A 424 -5.26 5.09 -12.64
N ALA A 425 -4.99 4.27 -11.62
CA ALA A 425 -5.20 4.59 -10.22
C ALA A 425 -3.86 4.48 -9.48
N PRO A 426 -3.24 5.60 -9.08
CA PRO A 426 -1.98 5.56 -8.33
C PRO A 426 -2.10 4.69 -7.09
N SER A 427 -1.11 3.83 -6.84
CA SER A 427 -1.16 2.89 -5.73
C SER A 427 -1.28 3.57 -4.37
N THR A 428 -0.71 4.78 -4.20
CA THR A 428 -0.96 5.60 -3.01
C THR A 428 -2.45 5.91 -2.85
N SER A 429 -3.16 6.29 -3.92
CA SER A 429 -4.58 6.61 -3.85
C SER A 429 -5.43 5.39 -3.50
N VAL A 430 -5.09 4.21 -4.05
CA VAL A 430 -5.75 2.94 -3.70
C VAL A 430 -5.54 2.62 -2.22
N PHE A 431 -4.31 2.69 -1.73
CA PHE A 431 -3.98 2.46 -0.32
C PHE A 431 -4.76 3.41 0.61
N LEU A 432 -4.78 4.70 0.28
CA LEU A 432 -5.47 5.70 1.08
C LEU A 432 -6.98 5.54 1.06
N GLN A 433 -7.57 5.01 -0.02
CA GLN A 433 -8.99 4.65 -0.03
C GLN A 433 -9.29 3.44 0.85
N ILE A 434 -8.42 2.44 0.88
CA ILE A 434 -8.56 1.30 1.81
C ILE A 434 -8.51 1.81 3.25
N GLU A 435 -7.52 2.64 3.61
CA GLU A 435 -7.43 3.22 4.94
C GLU A 435 -8.65 4.11 5.25
N ASP A 436 -9.08 4.95 4.30
CA ASP A 436 -10.28 5.78 4.44
C ASP A 436 -11.54 4.96 4.72
N ARG A 437 -11.71 3.80 4.05
CA ARG A 437 -12.83 2.89 4.34
C ARG A 437 -12.80 2.44 5.78
N ILE A 438 -11.63 2.01 6.27
CA ILE A 438 -11.49 1.56 7.65
C ILE A 438 -11.85 2.69 8.63
N GLN A 439 -11.34 3.90 8.40
CA GLN A 439 -11.65 5.05 9.25
C GLN A 439 -13.14 5.44 9.17
N ALA A 440 -13.71 5.52 7.97
CA ALA A 440 -15.11 5.88 7.72
C ALA A 440 -16.09 4.92 8.40
N THR A 441 -15.79 3.62 8.33
CA THR A 441 -16.62 2.58 8.94
C THR A 441 -16.50 2.58 10.48
N ILE A 442 -15.31 2.85 11.03
CA ILE A 442 -15.10 2.91 12.49
C ILE A 442 -15.67 4.18 13.12
N PHE A 443 -15.49 5.33 12.47
CA PHE A 443 -15.82 6.64 13.03
C PHE A 443 -17.14 7.23 12.50
N GLY A 444 -17.79 6.57 11.55
CA GLY A 444 -19.10 6.98 11.04
C GLY A 444 -19.07 8.29 10.24
N HIS A 445 -18.06 8.49 9.40
CA HIS A 445 -17.98 9.62 8.48
C HIS A 445 -18.17 9.21 7.03
N ASP A 446 -18.50 10.17 6.17
CA ASP A 446 -18.56 9.92 4.75
C ASP A 446 -17.14 9.63 4.20
N PRO A 447 -16.96 8.52 3.50
CA PRO A 447 -15.96 8.33 2.47
C PRO A 447 -15.41 9.57 1.75
N LEU A 448 -14.08 9.71 1.66
CA LEU A 448 -13.47 10.56 0.65
C LEU A 448 -13.61 9.92 -0.74
N MET A 449 -14.14 10.70 -1.70
CA MET A 449 -14.11 10.36 -3.12
C MET A 449 -12.76 10.80 -3.68
N LEU A 450 -11.80 9.87 -3.70
CA LEU A 450 -10.44 10.08 -4.23
C LEU A 450 -10.31 9.69 -5.71
#